data_AF-A0AAV1U5K3-F1
#
_entry.id   AF-A0AAV1U5K3-F1
#
_cell.length_a   1.000
_cell.length_b   1.000
_cell.length_c   1.000
_cell.angle_alpha   90.00
_cell.angle_beta   90.00
_cell.angle_gamma   90.00
#
_symmetry.space_group_name_H-M   'P 1'
#
loop_
_entity.id
_entity.type
_entity.pdbx_description
1 polymer ?
#
loop_
_entity_poly.entity_id
_entity_poly.type
_entity_poly.pdbx_seq_one_letter_code
_entity_poly.pdbx_strand_id
1 'polypeptide(L)'
;MQVTFALSNLTERAKNWALGLKLHDPNLFESLEILTSRLKETFEPARAEFRSRSLLLKLKQGNRDVHAYAQHLRYLASSITENHVDEHTLINVFIDGLVDGPVKTYMFQEDFHTLKKAIAYAKKEDFSLIRSQANLLNYRPTRRQETGGPEPMDLCSIES
;
A
#
# COMPACT_ATOMS: atom_id res chain seq x y z
N MET A 1 -25.10 -20.56 21.13
CA MET A 1 -25.50 -19.89 19.87
C MET A 1 -24.30 -19.51 18.99
N GLN A 2 -23.24 -18.89 19.52
CA GLN A 2 -22.11 -18.39 18.70
C GLN A 2 -21.27 -19.50 18.05
N VAL A 3 -20.85 -20.52 18.82
CA VAL A 3 -20.02 -21.63 18.29
C VAL A 3 -20.76 -22.44 17.23
N THR A 4 -22.03 -22.76 17.47
CA THR A 4 -22.87 -23.50 16.51
C THR A 4 -23.04 -22.75 15.20
N PHE A 5 -23.19 -21.43 15.26
CA PHE A 5 -23.25 -20.57 14.08
C PHE A 5 -21.89 -20.50 13.36
N ALA A 6 -20.78 -20.34 14.08
CA ALA A 6 -19.45 -20.36 13.48
C ALA A 6 -19.15 -21.69 12.76
N LEU A 7 -19.52 -22.81 13.37
CA LEU A 7 -19.37 -24.15 12.79
C LEU A 7 -20.22 -24.33 11.51
N SER A 8 -21.43 -23.77 11.44
CA SER A 8 -22.26 -23.86 10.23
C SER A 8 -21.69 -23.09 9.04
N ASN A 9 -20.83 -22.09 9.30
CA ASN A 9 -20.16 -21.31 8.26
C ASN A 9 -18.88 -21.99 7.73
N LEU A 10 -18.43 -23.08 8.36
CA LEU A 10 -17.28 -23.83 7.84
C LEU A 10 -17.64 -24.57 6.56
N THR A 11 -16.73 -24.56 5.59
CA THR A 11 -16.90 -25.23 4.30
C THR A 11 -15.89 -26.38 4.15
N GLU A 12 -16.31 -27.39 3.38
CA GLU A 12 -15.47 -28.49 2.90
C GLU A 12 -14.54 -29.10 3.97
N ARG A 13 -13.22 -28.87 3.82
CA ARG A 13 -12.17 -29.44 4.66
C ARG A 13 -12.28 -29.00 6.12
N ALA A 14 -12.59 -27.74 6.37
CA ALA A 14 -12.74 -27.22 7.74
C ALA A 14 -13.98 -27.81 8.42
N LYS A 15 -15.07 -28.00 7.66
CA LYS A 15 -16.29 -28.64 8.16
C LYS A 15 -16.05 -30.10 8.54
N ASN A 16 -15.41 -30.88 7.64
CA ASN A 16 -15.11 -32.29 7.90
C ASN A 16 -14.17 -32.47 9.09
N TRP A 17 -13.15 -31.62 9.20
CA TRP A 17 -12.25 -31.58 10.37
C TRP A 17 -13.01 -31.33 11.67
N ALA A 18 -13.85 -30.28 11.71
CA ALA A 18 -14.59 -29.91 12.92
C ALA A 18 -15.59 -30.99 13.34
N LEU A 19 -16.26 -31.63 12.37
CA LEU A 19 -17.17 -32.75 12.62
C LEU A 19 -16.42 -33.98 13.16
N GLY A 20 -15.27 -34.32 12.57
CA GLY A 20 -14.43 -35.43 13.04
C GLY A 20 -14.00 -35.24 14.49
N LEU A 21 -13.56 -34.03 14.84
CA LEU A 21 -13.22 -33.69 16.22
C LEU A 21 -14.41 -33.78 17.18
N LYS A 22 -15.60 -33.32 16.77
CA LYS A 22 -16.83 -33.41 17.58
C LYS A 22 -17.33 -34.83 17.80
N LEU A 23 -17.06 -35.75 16.88
CA LEU A 23 -17.41 -37.16 17.05
C LEU A 23 -16.60 -37.79 18.19
N HIS A 24 -15.35 -37.36 18.37
CA HIS A 24 -14.49 -37.83 19.46
C HIS A 24 -14.80 -37.16 20.80
N ASP A 25 -15.10 -35.87 20.79
CA ASP A 25 -15.49 -35.11 21.98
C ASP A 25 -16.60 -34.09 21.65
N PRO A 26 -17.85 -34.35 22.07
CA PRO A 26 -18.98 -33.44 21.80
C PRO A 26 -18.80 -32.04 22.40
N ASN A 27 -18.02 -31.90 23.46
CA ASN A 27 -17.83 -30.65 24.20
C ASN A 27 -16.55 -29.91 23.78
N LEU A 28 -15.77 -30.40 22.82
CA LEU A 28 -14.46 -29.85 22.44
C LEU A 28 -14.43 -28.34 22.14
N PHE A 29 -15.53 -27.80 21.64
CA PHE A 29 -15.67 -26.38 21.27
C PHE A 29 -16.55 -25.64 22.28
N GLU A 30 -16.11 -25.56 23.53
CA GLU A 30 -16.85 -24.89 24.62
C GLU A 30 -16.99 -23.38 24.39
N SER A 31 -16.04 -22.76 23.69
CA SER A 31 -16.04 -21.33 23.40
C SER A 31 -15.60 -21.02 21.96
N LEU A 32 -15.93 -19.81 21.50
CA LEU A 32 -15.47 -19.31 20.20
C LEU A 32 -13.94 -19.15 20.16
N GLU A 33 -13.31 -18.82 21.29
CA GLU A 33 -11.86 -18.71 21.41
C GLU A 33 -11.17 -20.06 21.20
N ILE A 34 -11.71 -21.14 21.80
CA ILE A 34 -11.17 -22.49 21.63
C ILE A 34 -11.32 -22.93 20.16
N LEU A 35 -12.49 -22.70 19.56
CA LEU A 35 -12.70 -23.01 18.13
C LEU A 35 -11.71 -22.24 17.24
N THR A 36 -11.53 -20.95 17.49
CA THR A 36 -10.63 -20.09 16.71
C THR A 36 -9.17 -20.50 16.89
N SER A 37 -8.76 -20.81 18.11
CA SER A 37 -7.41 -21.28 18.44
C SER A 37 -7.09 -22.59 17.71
N ARG A 38 -7.99 -23.58 17.78
CA ARG A 38 -7.81 -24.87 17.08
C ARG A 38 -7.82 -24.74 15.56
N LEU A 39 -8.65 -23.84 15.02
CA LEU A 39 -8.65 -23.54 13.59
C LEU A 39 -7.30 -22.97 13.15
N LYS A 40 -6.74 -22.03 13.91
CA LYS A 40 -5.40 -21.50 13.64
C LYS A 40 -4.36 -22.61 13.72
N GLU A 41 -4.32 -23.38 14.81
CA GLU A 41 -3.36 -24.47 14.99
C GLU A 41 -3.39 -25.50 13.84
N THR A 42 -4.58 -25.80 13.32
CA THR A 42 -4.74 -26.83 12.26
C THR A 42 -4.48 -26.29 10.86
N PHE A 43 -4.94 -25.07 10.57
CA PHE A 43 -5.00 -24.55 9.20
C PHE A 43 -4.00 -23.42 8.92
N GLU A 44 -3.40 -22.83 9.94
CA GLU A 44 -2.35 -21.83 9.76
C GLU A 44 -1.06 -22.52 9.28
N PRO A 45 -0.50 -22.10 8.14
CA PRO A 45 0.75 -22.66 7.67
C PRO A 45 1.86 -22.48 8.70
N ALA A 46 2.69 -23.52 8.88
CA ALA A 46 3.91 -23.39 9.67
C ALA A 46 4.72 -22.19 9.14
N ARG A 47 5.05 -21.25 10.03
CA ARG A 47 5.81 -20.02 9.72
C ARG A 47 5.04 -18.96 8.90
N ALA A 48 3.70 -18.92 8.96
CA ALA A 48 2.89 -17.87 8.32
C ALA A 48 3.38 -16.46 8.70
N GLU A 49 3.60 -16.20 10.00
CA GLU A 49 4.09 -14.91 10.47
C GLU A 49 5.50 -14.56 9.95
N PHE A 50 6.42 -15.53 9.95
CA PHE A 50 7.75 -15.34 9.38
C PHE A 50 7.68 -15.00 7.88
N ARG A 51 6.77 -15.65 7.15
CA ARG A 51 6.51 -15.33 5.74
C ARG A 51 6.02 -13.90 5.60
N SER A 52 5.05 -13.46 6.41
CA SER A 52 4.55 -12.09 6.40
C SER A 52 5.65 -11.06 6.69
N ARG A 53 6.50 -11.30 7.70
CA ARG A 53 7.69 -10.47 7.98
C ARG A 53 8.63 -10.41 6.79
N SER A 54 8.97 -11.56 6.20
CA SER A 54 9.86 -11.60 5.04
C SER A 54 9.27 -10.87 3.83
N LEU A 55 7.95 -10.94 3.62
CA LEU A 55 7.28 -10.23 2.53
C LEU A 55 7.24 -8.72 2.78
N LEU A 56 6.99 -8.31 4.03
CA LEU A 56 6.99 -6.91 4.43
C LEU A 56 8.34 -6.25 4.14
N LEU A 57 9.45 -6.88 4.56
CA LEU A 57 10.80 -6.36 4.34
C LEU A 57 11.21 -6.29 2.85
N LYS A 58 10.58 -7.10 1.99
CA LYS A 58 10.83 -7.12 0.54
C LYS A 58 9.79 -6.31 -0.23
N LEU A 59 8.87 -5.64 0.45
CA LEU A 59 7.73 -4.99 -0.18
C LEU A 59 8.22 -3.79 -0.99
N LYS A 60 7.90 -3.79 -2.29
CA LYS A 60 8.12 -2.67 -3.21
C LYS A 60 6.77 -2.24 -3.80
N GLN A 61 6.61 -0.98 -4.14
CA GLN A 61 5.40 -0.44 -4.76
C GLN A 61 5.17 -1.09 -6.13
N GLY A 62 6.21 -1.17 -6.97
CA GLY A 62 6.11 -1.69 -8.34
C GLY A 62 5.11 -0.86 -9.15
N ASN A 63 4.27 -1.53 -9.96
CA ASN A 63 3.29 -0.86 -10.81
C ASN A 63 1.97 -0.51 -10.09
N ARG A 64 1.92 -0.65 -8.75
CA ARG A 64 0.71 -0.32 -7.97
C ARG A 64 0.65 1.18 -7.72
N ASP A 65 -0.57 1.71 -7.70
CA ASP A 65 -0.81 3.03 -7.14
C ASP A 65 -0.45 3.06 -5.64
N VAL A 66 -0.21 4.27 -5.11
CA VAL A 66 0.22 4.48 -3.73
C VAL A 66 -0.80 3.94 -2.73
N HIS A 67 -2.09 3.98 -3.05
CA HIS A 67 -3.14 3.47 -2.17
C HIS A 67 -3.12 1.94 -2.08
N ALA A 68 -3.10 1.23 -3.21
CA ALA A 68 -3.03 -0.23 -3.27
C ALA A 68 -1.74 -0.75 -2.60
N TYR A 69 -0.62 -0.08 -2.83
CA TYR A 69 0.65 -0.36 -2.16
C TYR A 69 0.54 -0.21 -0.63
N ALA A 70 -0.01 0.92 -0.15
CA ALA A 70 -0.21 1.17 1.26
C ALA A 70 -1.13 0.14 1.94
N GLN A 71 -2.19 -0.31 1.24
CA GLN A 71 -3.07 -1.36 1.76
C GLN A 71 -2.34 -2.70 1.89
N HIS A 72 -1.48 -3.06 0.93
CA HIS A 72 -0.71 -4.29 1.00
C HIS A 72 0.27 -4.27 2.18
N LEU A 73 0.94 -3.13 2.42
CA LEU A 73 1.78 -2.96 3.59
C LEU A 73 0.99 -3.14 4.90
N ARG A 74 -0.18 -2.51 5.03
CA ARG A 74 -1.05 -2.66 6.21
C ARG A 74 -1.50 -4.09 6.41
N TYR A 75 -1.87 -4.78 5.34
CA TYR A 75 -2.24 -6.18 5.37
C TYR A 75 -1.10 -7.04 5.95
N LEU A 76 0.12 -6.90 5.41
CA LEU A 76 1.29 -7.63 5.91
C LEU A 76 1.61 -7.30 7.36
N ALA A 77 1.56 -6.02 7.74
CA ALA A 77 1.74 -5.60 9.13
C ALA A 77 0.69 -6.20 10.07
N SER A 78 -0.58 -6.23 9.67
CA SER A 78 -1.67 -6.81 10.46
C SER A 78 -1.62 -8.33 10.58
N SER A 79 -0.99 -9.01 9.62
CA SER A 79 -0.79 -10.46 9.67
C SER A 79 0.33 -10.89 10.62
N ILE A 80 1.07 -9.94 11.19
CA ILE A 80 2.12 -10.19 12.20
C ILE A 80 1.50 -9.94 13.57
N THR A 81 1.14 -11.01 14.25
CA THR A 81 0.41 -10.96 15.52
C THR A 81 1.32 -10.93 16.74
N GLU A 82 2.44 -11.66 16.69
CA GLU A 82 3.45 -11.61 17.75
C GLU A 82 4.43 -10.49 17.45
N ASN A 83 4.94 -9.79 18.48
CA ASN A 83 5.96 -8.75 18.36
C ASN A 83 5.74 -7.82 17.15
N HIS A 84 4.71 -6.97 17.25
CA HIS A 84 4.36 -6.04 16.20
C HIS A 84 5.57 -5.22 15.72
N VAL A 85 5.60 -4.95 14.42
CA VAL A 85 6.65 -4.16 13.79
C VAL A 85 6.52 -2.71 14.26
N ASP A 86 7.64 -2.11 14.65
CA ASP A 86 7.69 -0.73 15.08
C ASP A 86 7.30 0.25 13.94
N GLU A 87 6.71 1.38 14.32
CA GLU A 87 6.26 2.41 13.37
C GLU A 87 7.40 2.94 12.50
N HIS A 88 8.59 3.18 13.06
CA HIS A 88 9.75 3.64 12.29
C HIS A 88 10.16 2.62 11.23
N THR A 89 10.21 1.33 11.58
CA THR A 89 10.48 0.25 10.62
C THR A 89 9.42 0.20 9.53
N LEU A 90 8.14 0.32 9.88
CA LEU A 90 7.04 0.34 8.89
C LEU A 90 7.14 1.55 7.95
N ILE A 91 7.46 2.73 8.48
CA ILE A 91 7.67 3.96 7.69
C ILE A 91 8.88 3.77 6.77
N ASN A 92 10.00 3.25 7.27
CA ASN A 92 11.20 3.01 6.47
C ASN A 92 10.93 2.01 5.33
N VAL A 93 10.26 0.90 5.62
CA VAL A 93 9.84 -0.08 4.60
C VAL A 93 8.91 0.58 3.58
N PHE A 94 7.95 1.39 4.05
CA PHE A 94 7.03 2.10 3.16
C PHE A 94 7.77 3.02 2.20
N ILE A 95 8.62 3.92 2.72
CA ILE A 95 9.36 4.93 1.93
C ILE A 95 10.38 4.26 1.01
N ASP A 96 11.18 3.32 1.51
CA ASP A 96 12.18 2.60 0.69
C ASP A 96 11.53 1.77 -0.41
N GLY A 97 10.33 1.26 -0.15
CA GLY A 97 9.56 0.49 -1.10
C GLY A 97 8.87 1.32 -2.19
N LEU A 98 8.72 2.64 -2.04
CA LEU A 98 8.15 3.48 -3.09
C LEU A 98 9.01 3.42 -4.37
N VAL A 99 8.33 3.58 -5.52
CA VAL A 99 9.01 3.77 -6.80
C VAL A 99 9.83 5.07 -6.75
N ASP A 100 11.01 5.04 -7.33
CA ASP A 100 11.87 6.21 -7.39
C ASP A 100 11.21 7.32 -8.21
N GLY A 101 11.12 8.52 -7.63
CA GLY A 101 10.40 9.63 -8.21
C GLY A 101 10.11 10.73 -7.17
N PRO A 102 9.38 11.79 -7.57
CA PRO A 102 9.21 12.96 -6.71
C PRO A 102 8.54 12.63 -5.37
N VAL A 103 7.54 11.74 -5.34
CA VAL A 103 6.87 11.32 -4.09
C VAL A 103 7.88 10.76 -3.09
N LYS A 104 8.74 9.83 -3.53
CA LYS A 104 9.78 9.23 -2.67
C LYS A 104 10.80 10.26 -2.22
N THR A 105 11.21 11.17 -3.10
CA THR A 105 12.12 12.27 -2.75
C THR A 105 11.52 13.17 -1.67
N TYR A 106 10.25 13.57 -1.80
CA TYR A 106 9.57 14.40 -0.80
C TYR A 106 9.39 13.67 0.53
N MET A 107 9.16 12.35 0.50
CA MET A 107 9.10 11.55 1.73
C MET A 107 10.39 11.59 2.54
N PHE A 108 11.57 11.61 1.92
CA PHE A 108 12.85 11.68 2.63
C PHE A 108 13.19 13.07 3.20
N GLN A 109 12.44 14.11 2.80
CA GLN A 109 12.63 15.47 3.28
C GLN A 109 11.80 15.80 4.52
N GLU A 110 10.76 15.01 4.78
CA GLU A 110 9.81 15.23 5.86
C GLU A 110 10.02 14.21 6.98
N ASP A 111 9.74 14.59 8.22
CA ASP A 111 9.79 13.67 9.36
C ASP A 111 8.40 13.09 9.67
N PHE A 112 8.34 11.77 9.83
CA PHE A 112 7.10 11.04 10.12
C PHE A 112 7.24 10.20 11.37
N HIS A 113 6.31 10.37 12.31
CA HIS A 113 6.24 9.55 13.52
C HIS A 113 5.16 8.46 13.46
N THR A 114 4.37 8.41 12.39
CA THR A 114 3.35 7.36 12.20
C THR A 114 3.20 7.01 10.72
N LEU A 115 3.02 5.72 10.44
CA LEU A 115 2.75 5.19 9.12
C LEU A 115 1.50 5.83 8.49
N LYS A 116 0.48 6.13 9.30
CA LYS A 116 -0.75 6.79 8.84
C LYS A 116 -0.46 8.16 8.23
N LYS A 117 0.40 8.97 8.86
CA LYS A 117 0.78 10.30 8.34
C LYS A 117 1.62 10.16 7.06
N ALA A 118 2.59 9.26 7.05
CA ALA A 118 3.41 9.00 5.86
C ALA A 118 2.55 8.59 4.66
N ILE A 119 1.61 7.65 4.83
CA ILE A 119 0.70 7.23 3.76
C ILE A 119 -0.21 8.37 3.30
N ALA A 120 -0.75 9.16 4.22
CA ALA A 120 -1.63 10.29 3.86
C ALA A 120 -0.89 11.34 3.03
N TYR A 121 0.35 11.65 3.41
CA TYR A 121 1.21 12.57 2.66
C TYR A 121 1.57 12.00 1.29
N ALA A 122 2.03 10.74 1.21
CA ALA A 122 2.37 10.10 -0.07
C ALA A 122 1.19 10.13 -1.06
N LYS A 123 -0.04 9.83 -0.58
CA LYS A 123 -1.26 9.93 -1.39
C LYS A 123 -1.54 11.36 -1.86
N LYS A 124 -1.30 12.36 -1.01
CA LYS A 124 -1.49 13.77 -1.35
C LYS A 124 -0.52 14.18 -2.45
N GLU A 125 0.76 13.84 -2.33
CA GLU A 125 1.78 14.22 -3.31
C GLU A 125 1.60 13.49 -4.65
N ASP A 126 1.24 12.20 -4.63
CA ASP A 126 0.89 11.46 -5.83
C ASP A 126 -0.26 12.13 -6.59
N PHE A 127 -1.30 12.55 -5.87
CA PHE A 127 -2.42 13.30 -6.46
C PHE A 127 -1.99 14.67 -6.99
N SER A 128 -1.15 15.40 -6.27
CA SER A 128 -0.60 16.69 -6.71
C SER A 128 0.21 16.56 -8.01
N LEU A 129 1.02 15.51 -8.14
CA LEU A 129 1.82 15.23 -9.34
C LEU A 129 0.95 14.86 -10.54
N ILE A 130 -0.03 13.98 -10.35
CA ILE A 130 -0.98 13.62 -11.42
C ILE A 130 -1.72 14.89 -11.90
N ARG A 131 -2.14 15.75 -10.96
CA ARG A 131 -2.81 17.00 -11.29
C ARG A 131 -1.91 18.00 -12.01
N SER A 132 -0.65 18.14 -11.60
CA SER A 132 0.29 19.06 -12.25
C SER A 132 0.64 18.60 -13.67
N GLN A 133 0.82 17.29 -13.89
CA GLN A 133 1.05 16.72 -15.21
C GLN A 133 -0.17 16.90 -16.13
N ALA A 134 -1.39 16.70 -15.62
CA ALA A 134 -2.61 16.97 -16.37
C ALA A 134 -2.71 18.46 -16.79
N ASN A 135 -2.33 19.38 -15.91
CA ASN A 135 -2.29 20.80 -16.23
C ASN A 135 -1.25 21.13 -17.32
N LEU A 136 -0.09 20.47 -17.31
CA LEU A 136 0.93 20.65 -18.36
C LEU A 136 0.45 20.14 -19.73
N LEU A 137 -0.24 18.99 -19.77
CA LEU A 137 -0.81 18.45 -21.01
C LEU A 137 -1.94 19.33 -21.58
N ASN A 138 -2.64 20.07 -20.71
CA ASN A 138 -3.65 21.05 -21.11
C ASN A 138 -3.05 22.40 -21.52
N TYR A 139 -1.75 22.61 -21.30
CA TYR A 139 -1.03 23.79 -21.77
C TYR A 139 -0.71 23.61 -23.26
N ARG A 140 -1.65 23.96 -24.14
CA ARG A 140 -1.30 24.29 -25.52
C ARG A 140 -0.45 25.56 -25.46
N PRO A 141 0.84 25.56 -25.84
CA PRO A 141 1.50 26.84 -26.07
C PRO A 141 0.68 27.53 -27.16
N THR A 142 0.10 28.68 -26.83
CA THR A 142 -0.47 29.58 -27.82
C THR A 142 0.67 29.82 -28.80
N ARG A 143 0.53 29.28 -30.02
CA ARG A 143 1.37 29.67 -31.15
C ARG A 143 1.40 31.18 -31.11
N ARG A 144 2.56 31.78 -30.79
CA ARG A 144 2.75 33.21 -30.98
C ARG A 144 2.35 33.48 -32.42
N GLN A 145 1.21 34.13 -32.61
CA GLN A 145 1.02 34.90 -33.82
C GLN A 145 2.07 36.00 -33.73
N GLU A 146 3.12 35.86 -34.52
CA GLU A 146 3.99 36.97 -34.88
C GLU A 146 3.13 37.97 -35.65
N THR A 147 2.37 38.79 -34.92
CA THR A 147 1.73 39.98 -35.47
C THR A 147 2.35 41.17 -34.78
N GLY A 148 3.39 41.72 -35.42
CA GLY A 148 4.01 42.98 -35.04
C GLY A 148 5.29 42.84 -34.23
N GLY A 149 6.33 42.25 -34.84
CA GLY A 149 7.70 42.60 -34.46
C GLY A 149 7.98 44.06 -34.87
N PRO A 150 8.85 44.81 -34.17
CA PRO A 150 9.23 46.15 -34.58
C PRO A 150 9.84 46.11 -35.99
N GLU A 151 9.41 47.04 -36.83
CA GLU A 151 9.91 47.22 -38.19
C GLU A 151 11.46 47.26 -38.19
N PRO A 152 12.15 46.43 -39.00
CA PRO A 152 13.60 46.43 -39.05
C PRO A 152 14.09 47.76 -39.63
N MET A 153 15.04 48.37 -38.94
CA MET A 153 15.64 49.65 -39.32
C MET A 153 16.59 49.43 -40.50
N ASP A 154 16.28 50.03 -41.66
CA ASP A 154 17.13 49.97 -42.85
C ASP A 154 18.47 50.68 -42.59
N LEU A 155 19.55 49.88 -42.54
CA LEU A 155 20.91 50.40 -42.44
C LEU A 155 21.43 50.70 -43.84
N CYS A 156 21.57 52.00 -44.13
CA CYS A 156 22.15 52.51 -45.36
C CYS A 156 23.58 51.96 -45.53
N SER A 157 23.84 51.29 -46.65
CA SER A 157 25.18 50.81 -47.02
C SER A 157 26.03 51.99 -47.48
N ILE A 158 27.09 52.31 -46.76
CA ILE A 158 28.14 53.21 -47.22
C ILE A 158 29.12 52.36 -48.04
N GLU A 159 29.21 52.66 -49.34
CA GLU A 159 30.31 52.21 -50.20
C GLU A 159 31.62 52.89 -49.77
N SER A 160 32.70 52.12 -49.73
CA SER A 160 34.08 52.59 -49.85
C SER A 160 34.91 51.56 -50.60
#